data_AF-A0A7S4DAV1-F1
#
_entry.id   AF-A0A7S4DAV1-F1
#
_cell.length_a   1.000
_cell.length_b   1.000
_cell.length_c   1.000
_cell.angle_alpha   90.00
_cell.angle_beta   90.00
_cell.angle_gamma   90.00
#
_symmetry.space_group_name_H-M   'P 1'
#
loop_
_entity.id
_entity.type
_entity.pdbx_description
1 polymer ?
#
loop_
_entity_poly.entity_id
_entity_poly.type
_entity_poly.pdbx_seq_one_letter_code
_entity_poly.pdbx_strand_id
1 'polypeptide(L)'
;GERRGRFCVQHKLEGMVNVHYKKPECEEAGCSIQPSFSHEGQRTPRFCKQHAQEGMSNILKKRCLAPGCTVQARFKFEGEAVKFCGLHKLEGMFNARIGKKWLA
;
A
#
# COMPACT_ATOMS: atom_id res chain seq x y z
N GLY A 1 -14.07 -7.26 24.37
CA GLY A 1 -14.26 -7.89 23.05
C GLY A 1 -13.09 -8.81 22.75
N GLU A 2 -13.35 -10.10 22.60
CA GLU A 2 -12.32 -11.11 22.31
C GLU A 2 -11.78 -10.93 20.88
N ARG A 3 -10.51 -10.55 20.76
CA ARG A 3 -9.84 -10.29 19.46
C ARG A 3 -9.18 -11.55 18.85
N ARG A 4 -9.57 -12.75 19.32
CA ARG A 4 -8.97 -14.02 18.90
C ARG A 4 -9.99 -14.82 18.10
N GLY A 5 -9.65 -15.17 16.87
CA GLY A 5 -10.51 -16.01 16.02
C GLY A 5 -10.73 -17.37 16.65
N ARG A 6 -11.99 -17.79 16.78
CA ARG A 6 -12.39 -19.09 17.35
C ARG A 6 -12.71 -20.13 16.28
N PHE A 7 -13.06 -19.69 15.07
CA PHE A 7 -13.50 -20.54 13.97
C PHE A 7 -12.72 -20.21 12.68
N CYS A 8 -12.40 -21.22 11.87
CA CYS A 8 -11.80 -21.01 10.56
C CYS A 8 -12.88 -20.60 9.52
N VAL A 9 -12.45 -20.19 8.32
CA VAL A 9 -13.37 -19.69 7.28
C VAL A 9 -14.42 -20.73 6.85
N GLN A 10 -14.09 -22.02 6.94
CA GLN A 10 -14.99 -23.13 6.63
C GLN A 10 -15.99 -23.43 7.74
N HIS A 11 -15.72 -23.02 8.99
CA HIS A 11 -16.55 -23.30 10.15
C HIS A 11 -17.18 -22.03 10.76
N LYS A 12 -17.29 -20.95 9.98
CA LYS A 12 -17.93 -19.71 10.44
C LYS A 12 -19.46 -19.89 10.45
N LEU A 13 -20.13 -19.36 11.48
CA LEU A 13 -21.59 -19.22 11.50
C LEU A 13 -22.03 -17.96 10.75
N GLU A 14 -23.31 -17.90 10.38
CA GLU A 14 -23.90 -16.72 9.76
C GLU A 14 -23.77 -15.49 10.68
N GLY A 15 -23.32 -14.36 10.14
CA GLY A 15 -23.02 -13.15 10.91
C GLY A 15 -21.62 -13.11 11.57
N MET A 16 -20.81 -14.17 11.49
CA MET A 16 -19.43 -14.14 12.00
C MET A 16 -18.48 -13.39 11.06
N VAL A 17 -17.69 -12.47 11.63
CA VAL A 17 -16.66 -11.69 10.91
C VAL A 17 -15.27 -12.27 11.10
N ASN A 18 -14.42 -12.14 10.07
CA ASN A 18 -13.03 -12.53 10.18
C ASN A 18 -12.27 -11.54 11.07
N VAL A 19 -11.88 -11.98 12.26
CA VAL A 19 -11.13 -11.17 13.23
C VAL A 19 -9.61 -11.30 13.09
N HIS A 20 -9.12 -12.22 12.25
CA HIS A 20 -7.68 -12.47 12.08
C HIS A 20 -6.97 -11.29 11.41
N TYR A 21 -7.66 -10.61 10.49
CA TYR A 21 -7.20 -9.37 9.85
C TYR A 21 -8.41 -8.45 9.65
N LYS A 22 -8.72 -7.62 10.66
CA LYS A 22 -9.68 -6.53 10.44
C LYS A 22 -9.11 -5.64 9.33
N LYS A 23 -9.76 -5.64 8.17
CA LYS A 23 -9.35 -4.78 7.07
C LYS A 23 -9.54 -3.34 7.52
N PRO A 24 -8.53 -2.47 7.39
CA PRO A 24 -8.76 -1.06 7.58
C PRO A 24 -9.75 -0.61 6.51
N GLU A 25 -10.74 0.16 6.91
CA GLU A 25 -11.76 0.73 6.04
C GLU A 25 -11.42 2.20 5.80
N CYS A 26 -11.89 2.73 4.68
CA CYS A 26 -11.78 4.15 4.41
C CYS A 26 -12.58 4.92 5.46
N GLU A 27 -12.05 6.06 5.91
CA GLU A 27 -12.69 6.91 6.92
C GLU A 27 -13.98 7.57 6.39
N GLU A 28 -14.13 7.64 5.07
CA GLU A 28 -15.35 8.10 4.40
C GLU A 28 -16.56 7.19 4.69
N ALA A 29 -17.68 7.80 5.06
CA ALA A 29 -18.90 7.09 5.45
C ALA A 29 -19.43 6.21 4.31
N GLY A 30 -19.67 4.93 4.61
CA GLY A 30 -20.16 3.97 3.62
C GLY A 30 -19.11 3.45 2.62
N CYS A 31 -17.82 3.78 2.80
CA CYS A 31 -16.76 3.30 1.93
C CYS A 31 -16.03 2.07 2.50
N SER A 32 -16.29 0.90 1.93
CA SER A 32 -15.59 -0.35 2.30
C SER A 32 -14.26 -0.58 1.54
N ILE A 33 -13.71 0.45 0.89
CA ILE A 33 -12.46 0.35 0.14
C ILE A 33 -11.28 0.47 1.09
N GLN A 34 -10.26 -0.37 0.90
CA GLN A 34 -9.04 -0.32 1.71
C GLN A 34 -8.35 1.06 1.56
N PRO A 35 -8.05 1.74 2.68
CA PRO A 35 -7.37 3.02 2.64
C PRO A 35 -5.91 2.81 2.24
N SER A 36 -5.41 3.74 1.45
CA SER A 36 -4.00 3.80 1.04
C SER A 36 -3.42 5.20 1.02
N PHE A 37 -4.27 6.22 1.19
CA PHE A 37 -3.92 7.63 1.19
C PHE A 37 -4.02 8.21 2.59
N SER A 38 -3.12 9.17 2.88
CA SER A 38 -3.12 9.93 4.11
C SER A 38 -2.49 11.30 3.88
N HIS A 39 -2.71 12.20 4.83
CA HIS A 39 -2.01 13.49 4.86
C HIS A 39 -0.51 13.32 5.08
N GLU A 40 0.25 14.34 4.68
CA GLU A 40 1.68 14.39 4.94
C GLU A 40 1.98 14.23 6.44
N GLY A 41 2.98 13.41 6.78
CA GLY A 41 3.37 13.13 8.16
C GLY A 41 2.59 12.01 8.85
N GLN A 42 1.46 11.54 8.29
CA GLN A 42 0.72 10.43 8.87
C GLN A 42 1.30 9.07 8.48
N ARG A 43 1.39 8.16 9.45
CA ARG A 43 1.91 6.79 9.28
C ARG A 43 0.84 5.77 8.91
N THR A 44 -0.43 6.12 9.08
CA THR A 44 -1.58 5.23 8.86
C THR A 44 -2.43 5.77 7.70
N PRO A 45 -2.78 4.94 6.70
CA PRO A 45 -3.66 5.38 5.64
C PRO A 45 -5.09 5.43 6.18
N ARG A 46 -5.79 6.54 5.90
CA ARG A 46 -7.18 6.76 6.34
C ARG A 46 -8.16 6.79 5.18
N PHE A 47 -7.71 7.19 3.99
CA PHE A 47 -8.57 7.40 2.83
C PHE A 47 -8.22 6.44 1.70
N CYS A 48 -9.23 6.05 0.93
CA CYS A 48 -9.01 5.33 -0.33
C CYS A 48 -8.61 6.31 -1.45
N LYS A 49 -8.28 5.79 -2.64
CA LYS A 49 -7.90 6.64 -3.77
C LYS A 49 -9.01 7.60 -4.20
N GLN A 50 -10.27 7.18 -4.08
CA GLN A 50 -11.43 7.98 -4.49
C GLN A 50 -11.73 9.12 -3.52
N HIS A 51 -11.43 8.93 -2.23
CA HIS A 51 -11.63 9.92 -1.18
C HIS A 51 -10.33 10.61 -0.77
N ALA A 52 -9.30 10.55 -1.63
CA ALA A 52 -8.06 11.27 -1.40
C ALA A 52 -8.26 12.75 -1.74
N GLN A 53 -8.12 13.62 -0.74
CA GLN A 53 -8.18 15.07 -0.91
C GLN A 53 -6.83 15.65 -1.39
N GLU A 54 -6.84 16.92 -1.80
CA GLU A 54 -5.61 17.64 -2.13
C GLU A 54 -4.63 17.62 -0.94
N GLY A 55 -3.35 17.37 -1.24
CA GLY A 55 -2.32 17.19 -0.21
C GLY A 55 -2.25 15.79 0.41
N MET A 56 -3.15 14.86 0.08
CA MET A 56 -3.01 13.46 0.47
C MET A 56 -2.13 12.69 -0.52
N SER A 57 -1.33 11.75 0.00
CA SER A 57 -0.48 10.89 -0.82
C SER A 57 -0.61 9.43 -0.44
N ASN A 58 -0.29 8.54 -1.37
CA ASN A 58 -0.34 7.11 -1.12
C ASN A 58 0.85 6.68 -0.24
N ILE A 59 0.61 6.50 1.06
CA ILE A 59 1.68 6.20 2.02
C ILE A 59 2.05 4.70 2.06
N LEU A 60 1.23 3.82 1.47
CA LEU A 60 1.56 2.40 1.33
C LEU A 60 2.64 2.16 0.28
N LYS A 61 2.84 3.11 -0.64
CA LYS A 61 3.85 3.03 -1.68
C LYS A 61 5.05 3.88 -1.26
N LYS A 62 6.25 3.28 -1.37
CA LYS A 62 7.50 4.01 -1.13
C LYS A 62 7.63 5.18 -2.12
N ARG A 63 7.96 6.36 -1.60
CA ARG A 63 8.32 7.53 -2.40
C ARG A 63 9.75 7.40 -2.91
N CYS A 64 10.04 8.12 -3.99
CA CYS A 64 11.39 8.29 -4.48
C CYS A 64 12.28 8.91 -3.39
N LEU A 65 13.51 8.42 -3.27
CA LEU A 65 14.50 8.93 -2.32
C LEU A 65 15.09 10.28 -2.75
N ALA A 66 14.92 10.67 -4.02
CA ALA A 66 15.39 11.96 -4.52
C ALA A 66 14.75 13.12 -3.73
N PRO A 67 15.54 14.13 -3.32
CA PRO A 67 15.06 15.24 -2.53
C PRO A 67 13.94 16.00 -3.24
N GLY A 68 12.85 16.29 -2.52
CA GLY A 68 11.67 16.96 -3.08
C GLY A 68 10.81 16.11 -4.02
N CYS A 69 11.16 14.84 -4.28
CA CYS A 69 10.40 14.00 -5.19
C CYS A 69 9.24 13.27 -4.47
N THR A 70 8.01 13.60 -4.85
CA THR A 70 6.80 12.94 -4.35
C THR A 70 6.35 11.74 -5.19
N VAL A 71 7.06 11.47 -6.30
CA VAL A 71 6.72 10.38 -7.23
C VAL A 71 6.99 9.02 -6.59
N GLN A 72 6.12 8.05 -6.86
CA GLN A 72 6.28 6.67 -6.42
C GLN A 72 7.60 6.06 -6.90
N ALA A 73 8.36 5.46 -5.98
CA ALA A 73 9.53 4.65 -6.31
C ALA A 73 9.11 3.35 -7.03
N ARG A 74 9.77 3.08 -8.16
CA ARG A 74 9.58 1.88 -8.99
C ARG A 74 10.88 1.24 -9.44
N PHE A 75 12.01 1.96 -9.33
CA PHE A 75 13.32 1.55 -9.77
C PHE A 75 14.22 1.17 -8.59
N LYS A 76 15.04 0.16 -8.81
CA LYS A 76 15.98 -0.44 -7.85
C LYS A 76 17.15 -1.07 -8.60
N PHE A 77 18.23 -1.30 -7.86
CA PHE A 77 19.26 -2.26 -8.23
C PHE A 77 18.81 -3.69 -7.91
N GLU A 78 19.52 -4.67 -8.48
CA GLU A 78 19.31 -6.08 -8.14
C GLU A 78 19.58 -6.32 -6.66
N GLY A 79 18.79 -7.21 -6.02
CA GLY A 79 18.87 -7.45 -4.58
C GLY A 79 18.35 -6.33 -3.67
N GLU A 80 18.18 -5.11 -4.16
CA GLU A 80 17.77 -3.97 -3.33
C GLU A 80 16.25 -3.72 -3.27
N ALA A 81 15.83 -2.90 -2.30
CA ALA A 81 14.48 -2.35 -2.24
C ALA A 81 14.26 -1.24 -3.28
N VAL A 82 13.01 -1.02 -3.70
CA VAL A 82 12.63 0.13 -4.54
C VAL A 82 12.88 1.44 -3.81
N LYS A 83 13.71 2.29 -4.41
CA LYS A 83 14.14 3.56 -3.84
C LYS A 83 13.90 4.74 -4.79
N PHE A 84 13.85 4.52 -6.10
CA PHE A 84 13.86 5.63 -7.09
C PHE A 84 12.66 5.60 -8.03
N CYS A 85 12.20 6.75 -8.53
CA CYS A 85 11.20 6.83 -9.59
C CYS A 85 11.85 6.81 -10.98
N GLY A 86 11.05 6.74 -12.05
CA GLY A 86 11.58 6.68 -13.42
C GLY A 86 12.38 7.91 -13.87
N LEU A 87 12.08 9.08 -13.31
CA LEU A 87 12.84 10.31 -13.56
C LEU A 87 14.19 10.36 -12.82
N HIS A 88 14.33 9.59 -11.74
CA HIS A 88 15.54 9.56 -10.91
C HIS A 88 16.19 8.18 -10.91
N LYS A 89 16.02 7.43 -12.00
CA LYS A 89 16.70 6.16 -12.18
C LYS A 89 18.18 6.43 -12.47
N LEU A 90 19.06 5.65 -11.87
CA LEU A 90 20.48 5.62 -12.22
C LEU A 90 20.74 4.51 -13.24
N GLU A 91 21.90 4.56 -13.89
CA GLU A 91 22.38 3.46 -14.72
C GLU A 91 22.42 2.16 -13.91
N GLY A 92 22.03 1.05 -14.53
CA GLY A 92 21.92 -0.26 -13.87
C GLY A 92 20.66 -0.48 -13.04
N MET A 93 19.79 0.53 -12.85
CA MET A 93 18.50 0.32 -12.20
C MET A 93 17.44 -0.22 -13.16
N PHE A 94 16.64 -1.18 -12.69
CA PHE A 94 15.48 -1.71 -13.44
C PHE A 94 14.17 -1.44 -12.72
N ASN A 95 13.08 -1.48 -13.47
CA ASN A 95 11.74 -1.29 -12.93
C ASN A 95 11.26 -2.57 -12.24
N ALA A 96 11.00 -2.48 -10.93
CA ALA A 96 10.58 -3.59 -10.09
C ALA A 96 9.23 -4.22 -10.49
N ARG A 97 8.38 -3.50 -11.25
CA ARG A 97 7.12 -4.06 -11.76
C ARG A 97 7.32 -4.93 -13.01
N ILE A 98 8.38 -4.69 -13.77
CA ILE A 98 8.65 -5.37 -15.05
C ILE A 98 9.74 -6.45 -14.87
N GLY A 99 10.54 -6.37 -13.80
CA GLY A 99 11.63 -7.29 -13.47
C GLY A 99 11.21 -8.70 -13.04
N LYS A 100 10.00 -9.16 -13.35
CA LYS A 100 9.60 -10.58 -13.26
C LYS A 100 9.24 -11.09 -14.66
N LYS A 101 10.21 -11.09 -15.57
CA LYS A 101 10.15 -11.88 -16.79
C LYS A 101 11.51 -12.54 -16.96
N TRP A 102 11.75 -13.58 -16.18
CA TRP A 102 12.72 -14.58 -16.58
C TRP A 102 11.98 -15.57 -17.46
N LEU A 103 12.32 -15.54 -18.75
CA LEU A 103 12.19 -16.65 -19.66
C LEU A 103 13.17 -17.74 -19.18
N ALA A 104 12.64 -18.89 -18.77
CA ALA A 104 13.19 -20.25 -18.83
C ALA A 104 12.36 -21.14 -17.90
#